data_AF-A0A836BML1-F1
#
_entry.id   AF-A0A836BML1-F1
#
_cell.length_a   1.000
_cell.length_b   1.000
_cell.length_c   1.000
_cell.angle_alpha   90.00
_cell.angle_beta   90.00
_cell.angle_gamma   90.00
#
_symmetry.space_group_name_H-M   'P 1'
#
loop_
_entity.id
_entity.type
_entity.pdbx_description
1 polymer ?
#
loop_
_entity_poly.entity_id
_entity_poly.type
_entity_poly.pdbx_seq_one_letter_code
_entity_poly.pdbx_strand_id
1 'polypeptide(L)'
;MRVLCLCAQALLFALRALADTASIAQVYTTQGSIPRSVWSTYLTDPKTPSGTQSALKSALVRQRHFCQDAYPADVERFKQSQVFSDAPSPFFIYVRSEPDVVSSQVLTTGKWADDLLRDIYFALEYNPPVQGAAGAAGAGAGAAAGAAAAVGGGAGSGEGTKSRVFIDVGANFGWLTMNVAARGYRVAAVEAMKHNQKMLRNSLCAHPDIMGRVVLFATGVSNDTATCYMYSDDNNQGNGHSMCGLSEEAVRQALPPGHSIRDSMAVQRLDALLGGVEVQVMKIDVEGFEPMVMYGAAEMLRAGKIKFVCMEFFPDFMQRNLHNPNATIEFIDFLVSLPYRISILAFDHGYMTPAQAAVALRGDRTRDDIFLAHESLPLVAGVL
;
A
#
# COMPACT_ATOMS: atom_id res chain seq x y z
N MET A 1 -11.41 18.57 -43.13
CA MET A 1 -11.60 19.02 -41.73
C MET A 1 -11.33 17.93 -40.68
N ARG A 2 -11.81 16.68 -40.81
CA ARG A 2 -11.60 15.64 -39.77
C ARG A 2 -10.14 15.17 -39.57
N VAL A 3 -9.32 15.12 -40.62
CA VAL A 3 -7.91 14.68 -40.54
C VAL A 3 -7.00 15.70 -39.83
N LEU A 4 -7.27 17.01 -40.01
CA LEU A 4 -6.54 18.08 -39.33
C LEU A 4 -6.79 18.11 -37.82
N CYS A 5 -7.97 17.68 -37.37
CA CYS A 5 -8.32 17.63 -35.94
C CYS A 5 -7.61 16.48 -35.20
N LEU A 6 -7.49 15.31 -35.86
CA LEU A 6 -6.77 14.15 -35.33
C LEU A 6 -5.26 14.40 -35.21
N CYS A 7 -4.65 15.08 -36.19
CA CYS A 7 -3.25 15.50 -36.09
C CYS A 7 -3.03 16.52 -34.97
N ALA A 8 -3.95 17.46 -34.75
CA ALA A 8 -3.84 18.44 -33.67
C ALA A 8 -3.97 17.80 -32.27
N GLN A 9 -4.85 16.81 -32.10
CA GLN A 9 -4.99 16.07 -30.83
C GLN A 9 -3.78 15.18 -30.54
N ALA A 10 -3.26 14.47 -31.54
CA ALA A 10 -2.04 13.68 -31.40
C ALA A 10 -0.82 14.57 -31.08
N LEU A 11 -0.74 15.76 -31.68
CA LEU A 11 0.31 16.73 -31.40
C LEU A 11 0.15 17.31 -29.98
N LEU A 12 -1.06 17.60 -29.51
CA LEU A 12 -1.30 18.03 -28.12
C LEU A 12 -0.93 16.95 -27.10
N PHE A 13 -1.24 15.69 -27.39
CA PHE A 13 -0.85 14.55 -26.52
C PHE A 13 0.66 14.37 -26.50
N ALA A 14 1.31 14.43 -27.66
CA ALA A 14 2.78 14.37 -27.75
C ALA A 14 3.42 15.56 -27.04
N LEU A 15 2.85 16.77 -27.14
CA LEU A 15 3.33 17.96 -26.44
C LEU A 15 3.11 17.88 -24.93
N ARG A 16 2.01 17.27 -24.44
CA ARG A 16 1.79 17.00 -23.00
C ARG A 16 2.75 15.93 -22.47
N ALA A 17 2.92 14.83 -23.20
CA ALA A 17 3.91 13.82 -22.85
C ALA A 17 5.34 14.38 -22.85
N LEU A 18 5.66 15.23 -23.84
CA LEU A 18 6.95 15.92 -23.91
C LEU A 18 7.11 16.94 -22.77
N ALA A 19 6.07 17.67 -22.40
CA ALA A 19 6.09 18.58 -21.25
C ALA A 19 6.28 17.83 -19.92
N ASP A 20 5.64 16.67 -19.74
CA ASP A 20 5.87 15.79 -18.60
C ASP A 20 7.32 15.26 -18.59
N THR A 21 7.88 14.88 -19.74
CA THR A 21 9.29 14.46 -19.82
C THR A 21 10.29 15.60 -19.66
N ALA A 22 9.95 16.83 -20.08
CA ALA A 22 10.81 18.01 -19.96
C ALA A 22 10.84 18.54 -18.52
N SER A 23 9.71 18.48 -17.81
CA SER A 23 9.63 18.68 -16.35
C SER A 23 10.51 17.67 -15.61
N ILE A 24 10.46 16.39 -16.01
CA ILE A 24 11.33 15.33 -15.49
C ILE A 24 12.82 15.61 -15.83
N ALA A 25 13.14 16.14 -17.01
CA ALA A 25 14.50 16.49 -17.42
C ALA A 25 15.09 17.65 -16.60
N GLN A 26 14.30 18.70 -16.32
CA GLN A 26 14.71 19.78 -15.43
C GLN A 26 14.90 19.31 -13.98
N VAL A 27 14.07 18.36 -13.52
CA VAL A 27 14.19 17.69 -12.22
C VAL A 27 15.53 16.96 -12.03
N TYR A 28 16.21 16.52 -13.11
CA TYR A 28 17.52 15.85 -13.00
C TYR A 28 18.69 16.82 -12.76
N THR A 29 18.53 18.12 -12.99
CA THR A 29 19.65 19.10 -12.91
C THR A 29 19.77 19.79 -11.55
N THR A 30 18.69 19.85 -10.76
CA THR A 30 18.76 20.35 -9.38
C THR A 30 19.13 19.22 -8.44
N GLN A 31 20.43 18.93 -8.32
CA GLN A 31 21.00 18.17 -7.21
C GLN A 31 20.85 18.95 -5.88
N GLY A 32 19.61 19.17 -5.45
CA GLY A 32 19.32 19.40 -4.04
C GLY A 32 19.38 18.04 -3.37
N SER A 33 20.35 17.84 -2.46
CA SER A 33 20.44 16.63 -1.63
C SER A 33 19.04 16.18 -1.21
N ILE A 34 18.63 14.99 -1.64
CA ILE A 34 17.47 14.31 -1.07
C ILE A 34 17.78 14.31 0.44
N PRO A 35 16.91 14.85 1.32
CA PRO A 35 17.11 14.72 2.76
C PRO A 35 17.41 13.27 3.10
N ARG A 36 18.07 12.97 4.23
CA ARG A 36 18.28 11.57 4.68
C ARG A 36 16.92 10.89 4.88
N SER A 37 16.30 10.47 3.78
CA SER A 37 15.13 9.65 3.74
C SER A 37 15.59 8.30 4.23
N VAL A 38 14.76 7.68 5.05
CA VAL A 38 15.01 6.32 5.55
C VAL A 38 15.07 5.31 4.40
N TRP A 39 14.57 5.70 3.22
CA TRP A 39 14.65 4.97 1.95
C TRP A 39 16.00 5.10 1.24
N SER A 40 16.91 5.96 1.72
CA SER A 40 18.26 6.13 1.15
C SER A 40 19.07 4.84 1.10
N THR A 41 18.80 3.90 2.03
CA THR A 41 19.40 2.56 2.00
C THR A 41 19.09 1.83 0.70
N TYR A 42 17.85 1.89 0.20
CA TYR A 42 17.47 1.25 -1.06
C TYR A 42 17.91 2.04 -2.29
N LEU A 43 17.98 3.38 -2.20
CA LEU A 43 18.45 4.23 -3.30
C LEU A 43 19.93 4.06 -3.62
N THR A 44 20.72 3.56 -2.67
CA THR A 44 22.18 3.44 -2.79
C THR A 44 22.68 2.00 -2.74
N ASP A 45 21.84 1.04 -2.36
CA ASP A 45 22.20 -0.38 -2.34
C ASP A 45 22.32 -0.92 -3.79
N PRO A 46 23.52 -1.40 -4.21
CA PRO A 46 23.73 -1.94 -5.55
C PRO A 46 22.90 -3.21 -5.83
N LYS A 47 22.36 -3.88 -4.80
CA LYS A 47 21.45 -5.02 -4.97
C LYS A 47 20.02 -4.61 -5.27
N THR A 48 19.65 -3.34 -5.03
CA THR A 48 18.34 -2.83 -5.39
C THR A 48 18.30 -2.61 -6.91
N PRO A 49 17.36 -3.21 -7.65
CA PRO A 49 17.18 -3.00 -9.08
C PRO A 49 17.10 -1.50 -9.44
N SER A 50 17.72 -1.12 -10.56
CA SER A 50 17.75 0.26 -11.03
C SER A 50 16.35 0.84 -11.28
N GLY A 51 15.41 0.01 -11.76
CA GLY A 51 14.00 0.38 -11.93
C GLY A 51 13.35 0.80 -10.61
N THR A 52 13.55 0.02 -9.55
CA THR A 52 13.07 0.32 -8.19
C THR A 52 13.71 1.59 -7.62
N GLN A 53 15.03 1.75 -7.77
CA GLN A 53 15.71 2.98 -7.35
C GLN A 53 15.14 4.22 -8.07
N SER A 54 14.89 4.12 -9.38
CA SER A 54 14.29 5.19 -10.18
C SER A 54 12.88 5.52 -9.73
N ALA A 55 12.05 4.50 -9.47
CA ALA A 55 10.68 4.66 -8.99
C ALA A 55 10.64 5.36 -7.63
N LEU A 56 11.46 4.90 -6.66
CA LEU A 56 11.58 5.52 -5.34
C LEU A 56 12.03 6.98 -5.44
N LYS A 57 13.07 7.26 -6.23
CA LYS A 57 13.58 8.63 -6.41
C LYS A 57 12.53 9.55 -7.01
N SER A 58 11.83 9.10 -8.06
CA SER A 58 10.77 9.87 -8.72
C SER A 58 9.63 10.20 -7.74
N ALA A 59 9.19 9.22 -6.96
CA ALA A 59 8.13 9.41 -5.96
C ALA A 59 8.52 10.41 -4.86
N LEU A 60 9.72 10.30 -4.29
CA LEU A 60 10.22 11.21 -3.26
C LEU A 60 10.36 12.65 -3.76
N VAL A 61 10.84 12.84 -4.98
CA VAL A 61 10.97 14.17 -5.59
C VAL A 61 9.60 14.79 -5.83
N ARG A 62 8.63 14.03 -6.38
CA ARG A 62 7.26 14.50 -6.58
C ARG A 62 6.61 14.93 -5.26
N GLN A 63 6.80 14.18 -4.18
CA GLN A 63 6.28 14.53 -2.86
C GLN A 63 6.85 15.87 -2.36
N ARG A 64 8.17 16.06 -2.49
CA ARG A 64 8.84 17.29 -2.07
C ARG A 64 8.31 18.51 -2.83
N HIS A 65 8.22 18.43 -4.16
CA HIS A 65 7.68 19.52 -4.97
C HIS A 65 6.23 19.83 -4.61
N PHE A 66 5.40 18.81 -4.38
CA PHE A 66 4.04 19.03 -3.93
C PHE A 66 3.97 19.84 -2.62
N CYS A 67 4.81 19.52 -1.63
CA CYS A 67 4.84 20.25 -0.36
C CYS A 67 5.32 21.70 -0.50
N GLN A 68 6.15 21.99 -1.50
CA GLN A 68 6.67 23.35 -1.75
C GLN A 68 5.65 24.20 -2.50
N ASP A 69 5.00 23.63 -3.50
CA ASP A 69 4.25 24.41 -4.50
C ASP A 69 2.73 24.32 -4.31
N ALA A 70 2.20 23.11 -4.05
CA ALA A 70 0.76 22.85 -4.08
C ALA A 70 0.11 22.83 -2.69
N TYR A 71 0.82 22.35 -1.67
CA TYR A 71 0.29 22.16 -0.32
C TYR A 71 -0.39 23.42 0.26
N PRO A 72 0.21 24.63 0.24
CA PRO A 72 -0.42 25.81 0.85
C PRO A 72 -1.78 26.18 0.24
N ALA A 73 -2.01 25.87 -1.04
CA ALA A 73 -3.24 26.23 -1.75
C ALA A 73 -4.31 25.12 -1.71
N ASP A 74 -3.89 23.85 -1.64
CA ASP A 74 -4.83 22.72 -1.68
C ASP A 74 -5.49 22.44 -0.31
N VAL A 75 -4.86 22.81 0.82
CA VAL A 75 -5.36 22.49 2.16
C VAL A 75 -6.72 23.11 2.50
N GLU A 76 -7.07 24.26 1.93
CA GLU A 76 -8.36 24.93 2.17
C GLU A 76 -9.57 24.12 1.68
N ARG A 77 -9.32 23.11 0.82
CA ARG A 77 -10.36 22.26 0.22
C ARG A 77 -10.67 21.04 1.08
N PHE A 78 -9.91 20.78 2.13
CA PHE A 78 -10.01 19.57 2.94
C PHE A 78 -10.32 19.91 4.40
N LYS A 79 -10.90 18.94 5.11
CA LYS A 79 -11.05 19.02 6.57
C LYS A 79 -9.91 18.31 7.25
N GLN A 80 -9.53 18.79 8.42
CA GLN A 80 -8.60 18.08 9.30
C GLN A 80 -9.38 17.21 10.28
N SER A 81 -8.96 15.96 10.44
CA SER A 81 -9.42 15.10 11.53
C SER A 81 -8.27 14.69 12.42
N GLN A 82 -8.46 14.81 13.73
CA GLN A 82 -7.54 14.28 14.72
C GLN A 82 -7.57 12.75 14.67
N VAL A 83 -6.40 12.12 14.61
CA VAL A 83 -6.31 10.65 14.66
C VAL A 83 -6.18 10.21 16.12
N PHE A 84 -7.03 9.26 16.52
CA PHE A 84 -6.95 8.57 17.80
C PHE A 84 -6.46 7.14 17.56
N SER A 85 -5.15 6.96 17.66
CA SER A 85 -4.51 5.66 17.52
C SER A 85 -3.43 5.46 18.57
N ASP A 86 -2.87 4.26 18.61
CA ASP A 86 -1.76 3.91 19.50
C ASP A 86 -0.41 4.49 19.01
N ALA A 87 -0.41 5.54 18.20
CA ALA A 87 0.82 6.20 17.77
C ALA A 87 1.49 6.92 18.97
N PRO A 88 2.83 6.98 19.04
CA PRO A 88 3.53 7.62 20.16
C PRO A 88 3.26 9.12 20.31
N SER A 89 2.82 9.78 19.24
CA SER A 89 2.50 11.21 19.23
C SER A 89 1.21 11.44 18.45
N PRO A 90 0.29 12.29 18.96
CA PRO A 90 -0.91 12.67 18.23
C PRO A 90 -0.56 13.35 16.91
N PHE A 91 -1.32 13.04 15.87
CA PHE A 91 -1.24 13.71 14.57
C PHE A 91 -2.65 13.83 13.99
N PHE A 92 -2.80 14.65 12.97
CA PHE A 92 -4.06 14.79 12.23
C PHE A 92 -3.85 14.40 10.76
N ILE A 93 -4.94 14.07 10.08
CA ILE A 93 -4.93 13.84 8.63
C ILE A 93 -5.94 14.75 7.95
N TYR A 94 -5.71 15.01 6.66
CA TYR A 94 -6.68 15.65 5.79
C TYR A 94 -7.63 14.61 5.22
N VAL A 95 -8.92 14.91 5.30
CA VAL A 95 -10.03 14.09 4.80
C VAL A 95 -10.96 14.96 3.95
N ARG A 96 -11.91 14.32 3.26
CA ARG A 96 -12.83 15.02 2.36
C ARG A 96 -13.70 16.02 3.13
N SER A 97 -13.99 17.13 2.45
CA SER A 97 -14.92 18.13 2.97
C SER A 97 -16.37 17.73 2.68
N GLU A 98 -16.56 17.10 1.52
CA GLU A 98 -17.80 16.55 0.99
C GLU A 98 -18.20 15.24 1.69
N PRO A 99 -19.49 14.85 1.62
CA PRO A 99 -19.95 13.56 2.14
C PRO A 99 -19.18 12.39 1.51
N ASP A 100 -18.60 11.58 2.37
CA ASP A 100 -17.87 10.35 2.04
C ASP A 100 -17.92 9.45 3.28
N VAL A 101 -18.20 8.16 3.12
CA VAL A 101 -18.50 7.26 4.25
C VAL A 101 -17.34 7.21 5.24
N VAL A 102 -16.13 6.98 4.71
CA VAL A 102 -14.93 6.81 5.53
C VAL A 102 -14.51 8.14 6.15
N SER A 103 -14.47 9.21 5.37
CA SER A 103 -14.13 10.56 5.85
C SER A 103 -15.10 11.02 6.95
N SER A 104 -16.40 10.75 6.79
CA SER A 104 -17.42 11.13 7.79
C SER A 104 -17.23 10.40 9.12
N GLN A 105 -16.91 9.10 9.06
CA GLN A 105 -16.61 8.33 10.26
C GLN A 105 -15.35 8.86 10.94
N VAL A 106 -14.25 9.03 10.19
CA VAL A 106 -12.98 9.53 10.74
C VAL A 106 -13.12 10.94 11.33
N LEU A 107 -13.91 11.83 10.72
CA LEU A 107 -14.19 13.16 11.29
C LEU A 107 -14.93 13.08 12.62
N THR A 108 -15.78 12.08 12.78
CA THR A 108 -16.64 11.94 13.97
C THR A 108 -15.93 11.22 15.10
N THR A 109 -15.21 10.14 14.77
CA THR A 109 -14.67 9.20 15.76
C THR A 109 -13.16 9.31 15.91
N GLY A 110 -12.46 9.95 14.97
CA GLY A 110 -11.01 9.93 14.85
C GLY A 110 -10.43 8.53 14.64
N LYS A 111 -11.24 7.56 14.18
CA LYS A 111 -10.91 6.13 14.09
C LYS A 111 -11.49 5.46 12.84
N TRP A 112 -10.75 4.50 12.29
CA TRP A 112 -11.16 3.64 11.18
C TRP A 112 -10.38 2.32 11.21
N ALA A 113 -11.04 1.21 10.91
CA ALA A 113 -10.42 -0.12 10.77
C ALA A 113 -9.44 -0.49 11.92
N ASP A 114 -9.85 -0.26 13.18
CA ASP A 114 -9.01 -0.49 14.37
C ASP A 114 -8.53 -1.96 14.47
N ASP A 115 -9.38 -2.92 14.10
CA ASP A 115 -9.03 -4.34 14.14
C ASP A 115 -7.98 -4.68 13.07
N LEU A 116 -8.15 -4.21 11.83
CA LEU A 116 -7.13 -4.37 10.79
C LEU A 116 -5.79 -3.71 11.15
N LEU A 117 -5.82 -2.53 11.77
CA LEU A 117 -4.60 -1.88 12.28
C LEU A 117 -3.89 -2.75 13.33
N ARG A 118 -4.64 -3.40 14.22
CA ARG A 118 -4.09 -4.32 15.22
C ARG A 118 -3.39 -5.50 14.57
N ASP A 119 -4.01 -6.11 13.56
CA ASP A 119 -3.39 -7.21 12.80
C ASP A 119 -2.12 -6.77 12.08
N ILE A 120 -2.16 -5.62 11.41
CA ILE A 120 -0.97 -5.03 10.75
C ILE A 120 0.14 -4.80 11.77
N TYR A 121 -0.16 -4.28 12.96
CA TYR A 121 0.84 -4.06 14.00
C TYR A 121 1.41 -5.37 14.55
N PHE A 122 0.58 -6.39 14.77
CA PHE A 122 1.07 -7.72 15.12
C PHE A 122 2.10 -8.22 14.11
N ALA A 123 1.76 -8.16 12.81
CA ALA A 123 2.63 -8.64 11.74
C ALA A 123 3.90 -7.78 11.57
N LEU A 124 3.80 -6.46 11.79
CA LEU A 124 4.95 -5.54 11.79
C LEU A 124 5.87 -5.75 12.99
N GLU A 125 5.35 -6.19 14.13
CA GLU A 125 6.09 -6.39 15.37
C GLU A 125 6.63 -7.82 15.48
N TYR A 126 6.09 -8.76 14.71
CA TYR A 126 6.46 -10.16 14.70
C TYR A 126 7.98 -10.37 14.56
N ASN A 127 8.58 -10.91 15.62
CA ASN A 127 9.96 -11.37 15.66
C ASN A 127 9.95 -12.90 15.76
N PRO A 128 10.58 -13.63 14.83
CA PRO A 128 10.66 -15.08 14.96
C PRO A 128 11.44 -15.44 16.24
N PRO A 129 11.06 -16.51 16.95
CA PRO A 129 11.85 -17.02 18.07
C PRO A 129 13.26 -17.33 17.59
N VAL A 130 14.27 -16.93 18.39
CA VAL A 130 15.67 -17.24 18.08
C VAL A 130 15.85 -18.75 18.06
N GLN A 131 16.13 -19.34 16.90
CA GLN A 131 16.48 -20.75 16.79
C GLN A 131 17.79 -20.99 17.56
N GLY A 132 17.67 -21.63 18.74
CA GLY A 132 18.81 -21.88 19.63
C GLY A 132 18.51 -21.93 21.13
N ALA A 133 17.32 -21.51 21.58
CA ALA A 133 16.96 -21.57 23.01
C ALA A 133 16.22 -22.87 23.45
N ALA A 134 16.02 -23.82 22.52
CA ALA A 134 15.47 -25.14 22.81
C ALA A 134 16.60 -26.19 22.69
N GLY A 135 17.53 -26.18 23.63
CA GLY A 135 18.71 -27.04 23.59
C GLY A 135 19.59 -27.00 24.82
N ALA A 136 19.01 -26.94 26.04
CA ALA A 136 19.73 -27.23 27.28
C ALA A 136 18.75 -27.41 28.45
N ALA A 137 17.90 -28.44 28.39
CA ALA A 137 17.26 -28.99 29.59
C ALA A 137 17.86 -30.38 29.83
N GLY A 138 19.02 -30.39 30.48
CA GLY A 138 19.75 -31.61 30.82
C GLY A 138 20.95 -31.33 31.73
N ALA A 139 20.71 -31.48 33.03
CA ALA A 139 21.67 -31.72 34.12
C ALA A 139 22.78 -30.67 34.40
N GLY A 140 22.74 -30.10 35.62
CA GLY A 140 23.92 -29.51 36.27
C GLY A 140 23.61 -28.42 37.29
N ALA A 141 23.51 -28.80 38.56
CA ALA A 141 23.59 -27.86 39.68
C ALA A 141 25.02 -27.31 39.82
N GLY A 142 25.18 -26.00 40.01
CA GLY A 142 26.48 -25.38 40.30
C GLY A 142 26.53 -23.86 40.25
N ALA A 143 26.41 -23.23 41.41
CA ALA A 143 26.95 -21.94 41.88
C ALA A 143 27.23 -20.76 40.92
N ALA A 144 26.50 -19.66 41.19
CA ALA A 144 26.93 -18.25 41.32
C ALA A 144 28.10 -17.68 40.46
N ALA A 145 27.83 -16.63 39.68
CA ALA A 145 28.18 -15.24 39.99
C ALA A 145 27.99 -14.27 38.78
N GLY A 146 27.20 -13.22 39.03
CA GLY A 146 27.29 -11.84 38.51
C GLY A 146 27.68 -11.54 37.05
N ALA A 147 26.75 -10.93 36.30
CA ALA A 147 26.96 -9.58 35.73
C ALA A 147 25.66 -9.01 35.12
N ALA A 148 25.22 -7.91 35.72
CA ALA A 148 24.46 -6.78 35.18
C ALA A 148 23.41 -7.01 34.08
N ALA A 149 22.17 -6.79 34.50
CA ALA A 149 21.06 -6.37 33.65
C ALA A 149 21.40 -5.09 32.87
N ALA A 150 21.01 -5.06 31.60
CA ALA A 150 20.68 -3.82 30.89
C ALA A 150 19.17 -3.86 30.61
N VAL A 151 18.40 -3.47 31.62
CA VAL A 151 17.05 -2.95 31.44
C VAL A 151 17.20 -1.58 30.77
N GLY A 152 16.78 -1.47 29.53
CA GLY A 152 16.72 -0.22 28.77
C GLY A 152 15.28 0.17 28.48
N GLY A 153 14.47 0.33 29.52
CA GLY A 153 13.28 1.18 29.45
C GLY A 153 13.74 2.63 29.47
N GLY A 154 13.56 3.33 28.35
CA GLY A 154 13.84 4.75 28.22
C GLY A 154 12.79 5.39 27.34
N ALA A 155 11.80 6.03 27.97
CA ALA A 155 11.00 7.06 27.33
C ALA A 155 11.94 8.20 26.94
N GLY A 156 12.38 8.17 25.68
CA GLY A 156 13.22 9.18 25.05
C GLY A 156 12.50 9.71 23.82
N SER A 157 12.13 10.98 23.87
CA SER A 157 11.68 11.77 22.74
C SER A 157 12.71 11.71 21.60
N GLY A 158 12.41 10.93 20.56
CA GLY A 158 13.23 10.77 19.35
C GLY A 158 13.35 9.32 18.88
N GLU A 159 12.23 8.65 18.60
CA GLU A 159 12.26 7.26 18.12
C GLU A 159 12.78 7.19 16.67
N GLY A 160 13.95 6.58 16.51
CA GLY A 160 14.57 6.30 15.22
C GLY A 160 13.69 5.41 14.33
N THR A 161 13.92 5.47 13.02
CA THR A 161 13.10 4.71 12.06
C THR A 161 13.36 3.20 12.17
N LYS A 162 12.30 2.42 12.28
CA LYS A 162 12.33 0.95 12.25
C LYS A 162 12.70 0.47 10.84
N SER A 163 13.42 -0.64 10.74
CA SER A 163 13.92 -1.16 9.45
C SER A 163 12.83 -1.79 8.58
N ARG A 164 11.75 -2.28 9.19
CA ARG A 164 10.65 -2.99 8.52
C ARG A 164 9.83 -2.08 7.61
N VAL A 165 9.44 -2.63 6.47
CA VAL A 165 8.65 -1.96 5.44
C VAL A 165 7.22 -2.48 5.43
N PHE A 166 6.27 -1.55 5.39
CA PHE A 166 4.85 -1.77 5.10
C PHE A 166 4.53 -1.27 3.68
N ILE A 167 3.72 -2.03 2.93
CA ILE A 167 3.13 -1.58 1.68
C ILE A 167 1.62 -1.39 1.89
N ASP A 168 1.11 -0.23 1.49
CA ASP A 168 -0.32 0.12 1.50
C ASP A 168 -0.80 0.29 0.05
N VAL A 169 -1.34 -0.77 -0.57
CA VAL A 169 -1.89 -0.71 -1.94
C VAL A 169 -3.36 -0.34 -1.86
N GLY A 170 -3.74 0.76 -2.52
CA GLY A 170 -5.02 1.42 -2.30
C GLY A 170 -5.00 2.21 -0.99
N ALA A 171 -4.00 3.09 -0.84
CA ALA A 171 -3.79 3.86 0.38
C ALA A 171 -4.92 4.88 0.67
N ASN A 172 -5.77 5.17 -0.32
CA ASN A 172 -6.85 6.14 -0.25
C ASN A 172 -6.31 7.49 0.29
N PHE A 173 -7.00 8.16 1.21
CA PHE A 173 -6.54 9.39 1.83
C PHE A 173 -5.41 9.19 2.86
N GLY A 174 -4.96 7.95 3.08
CA GLY A 174 -3.76 7.66 3.85
C GLY A 174 -3.97 7.18 5.28
N TRP A 175 -5.15 6.65 5.63
CA TRP A 175 -5.43 6.22 7.01
C TRP A 175 -4.38 5.23 7.56
N LEU A 176 -4.17 4.09 6.88
CA LEU A 176 -3.20 3.08 7.31
C LEU A 176 -1.77 3.60 7.15
N THR A 177 -1.47 4.21 5.99
CA THR A 177 -0.17 4.83 5.70
C THR A 177 0.32 5.75 6.83
N MET A 178 -0.51 6.71 7.27
CA MET A 178 -0.12 7.68 8.30
C MET A 178 0.01 7.03 9.67
N ASN A 179 -0.91 6.14 10.04
CA ASN A 179 -0.86 5.41 11.32
C ASN A 179 0.40 4.54 11.46
N VAL A 180 0.72 3.76 10.43
CA VAL A 180 1.91 2.90 10.42
C VAL A 180 3.19 3.73 10.43
N ALA A 181 3.26 4.80 9.63
CA ALA A 181 4.43 5.69 9.59
C ALA A 181 4.63 6.47 10.90
N ALA A 182 3.54 6.87 11.57
CA ALA A 182 3.59 7.53 12.89
C ALA A 182 4.19 6.62 13.98
N ARG A 183 4.07 5.29 13.85
CA ARG A 183 4.74 4.29 14.73
C ARG A 183 6.20 4.00 14.36
N GLY A 184 6.77 4.80 13.45
CA GLY A 184 8.19 4.76 13.10
C GLY A 184 8.56 3.76 12.00
N TYR A 185 7.59 3.09 11.35
CA TYR A 185 7.85 2.16 10.25
C TYR A 185 8.01 2.88 8.90
N ARG A 186 8.67 2.21 7.95
CA ARG A 186 8.77 2.68 6.56
C ARG A 186 7.51 2.27 5.81
N VAL A 187 6.93 3.18 5.04
CA VAL A 187 5.71 2.90 4.27
C VAL A 187 5.90 3.21 2.79
N ALA A 188 5.60 2.23 1.94
CA ALA A 188 5.40 2.42 0.51
C ALA A 188 3.89 2.43 0.23
N ALA A 189 3.34 3.62 0.07
CA ALA A 189 1.93 3.82 -0.23
C ALA A 189 1.73 3.85 -1.76
N VAL A 190 0.69 3.19 -2.26
CA VAL A 190 0.29 3.22 -3.66
C VAL A 190 -1.16 3.66 -3.74
N GLU A 191 -1.42 4.76 -4.43
CA GLU A 191 -2.77 5.31 -4.57
C GLU A 191 -3.02 5.82 -5.99
N ALA A 192 -4.13 5.38 -6.56
CA ALA A 192 -4.53 5.62 -7.93
C ALA A 192 -5.24 6.96 -8.13
N MET A 193 -6.15 7.34 -7.23
CA MET A 193 -7.00 8.51 -7.42
C MET A 193 -6.26 9.79 -7.04
N LYS A 194 -6.14 10.74 -7.97
CA LYS A 194 -5.46 12.01 -7.71
C LYS A 194 -6.06 12.79 -6.53
N HIS A 195 -7.37 12.71 -6.31
CA HIS A 195 -8.00 13.39 -5.18
C HIS A 195 -7.57 12.77 -3.83
N ASN A 196 -7.51 11.44 -3.74
CA ASN A 196 -7.01 10.73 -2.55
C ASN A 196 -5.50 10.99 -2.36
N GLN A 197 -4.72 10.94 -3.44
CA GLN A 197 -3.31 11.32 -3.42
C GLN A 197 -3.12 12.72 -2.83
N LYS A 198 -3.91 13.72 -3.24
CA LYS A 198 -3.80 15.09 -2.70
C LYS A 198 -4.01 15.13 -1.19
N MET A 199 -5.02 14.47 -0.66
CA MET A 199 -5.26 14.40 0.79
C MET A 199 -4.11 13.74 1.54
N LEU A 200 -3.64 12.59 1.05
CA LEU A 200 -2.48 11.91 1.64
C LEU A 200 -1.23 12.80 1.57
N ARG A 201 -0.97 13.45 0.42
CA ARG A 201 0.15 14.38 0.28
C ARG A 201 0.05 15.55 1.25
N ASN A 202 -1.12 16.17 1.40
CA ASN A 202 -1.32 17.25 2.35
C ASN A 202 -1.07 16.78 3.79
N SER A 203 -1.52 15.58 4.14
CA SER A 203 -1.28 14.98 5.46
C SER A 203 0.22 14.78 5.70
N LEU A 204 0.95 14.27 4.69
CA LEU A 204 2.40 14.12 4.77
C LEU A 204 3.13 15.47 4.90
N CYS A 205 2.76 16.47 4.11
CA CYS A 205 3.41 17.79 4.17
C CYS A 205 3.19 18.50 5.52
N ALA A 206 2.06 18.25 6.19
CA ALA A 206 1.78 18.75 7.53
C ALA A 206 2.64 18.08 8.63
N HIS A 207 3.17 16.88 8.38
CA HIS A 207 3.94 16.09 9.34
C HIS A 207 5.29 15.65 8.75
N PRO A 208 6.29 16.54 8.64
CA PRO A 208 7.57 16.23 7.99
C PRO A 208 8.33 15.03 8.57
N ASP A 209 8.17 14.78 9.87
CA ASP A 209 8.71 13.65 10.61
C ASP A 209 8.05 12.32 10.20
N ILE A 210 6.74 12.30 9.98
CA ILE A 210 6.02 11.15 9.42
C ILE A 210 6.38 10.98 7.94
N MET A 211 6.36 12.07 7.16
CA MET A 211 6.67 12.07 5.73
C MET A 211 8.04 11.51 5.41
N GLY A 212 9.03 11.74 6.26
CA GLY A 212 10.38 11.19 6.09
C GLY A 212 10.43 9.66 5.96
N ARG A 213 9.37 8.96 6.40
CA ARG A 213 9.24 7.49 6.39
C ARG A 213 8.37 6.96 5.24
N VAL A 214 7.66 7.83 4.53
CA VAL A 214 6.69 7.44 3.50
C VAL A 214 7.22 7.73 2.10
N VAL A 215 7.03 6.79 1.19
CA VAL A 215 7.10 7.02 -0.25
C VAL A 215 5.72 6.77 -0.85
N LEU A 216 5.20 7.76 -1.59
CA LEU A 216 3.90 7.67 -2.24
C LEU A 216 4.07 7.48 -3.75
N PHE A 217 3.70 6.30 -4.24
CA PHE A 217 3.56 6.02 -5.66
C PHE A 217 2.16 6.43 -6.14
N ALA A 218 2.10 7.54 -6.86
CA ALA A 218 0.87 8.07 -7.46
C ALA A 218 0.52 7.33 -8.76
N THR A 219 0.15 6.06 -8.64
CA THR A 219 -0.11 5.11 -9.72
C THR A 219 -1.05 4.02 -9.21
N GLY A 220 -1.66 3.26 -10.12
CA GLY A 220 -2.27 1.97 -9.78
C GLY A 220 -1.28 0.82 -9.99
N VAL A 221 -1.62 -0.35 -9.44
CA VAL A 221 -0.86 -1.59 -9.61
C VAL A 221 -1.69 -2.60 -10.40
N SER A 222 -1.06 -3.31 -11.32
CA SER A 222 -1.68 -4.39 -12.08
C SER A 222 -0.63 -5.46 -12.45
N ASN A 223 -1.09 -6.51 -13.14
CA ASN A 223 -0.23 -7.59 -13.64
C ASN A 223 0.64 -7.17 -14.85
N ASP A 224 0.28 -6.07 -15.51
CA ASP A 224 0.97 -5.51 -16.66
C ASP A 224 0.84 -3.98 -16.68
N THR A 225 1.54 -3.32 -17.60
CA THR A 225 1.43 -1.88 -17.85
C THR A 225 0.28 -1.58 -18.80
N ALA A 226 -0.71 -0.82 -18.34
CA ALA A 226 -1.84 -0.35 -19.14
C ALA A 226 -2.21 1.08 -18.74
N THR A 227 -2.99 1.74 -19.60
CA THR A 227 -3.74 2.94 -19.17
C THR A 227 -5.09 2.51 -18.63
N CYS A 228 -5.47 3.07 -17.49
CA CYS A 228 -6.74 2.84 -16.85
C CYS A 228 -7.44 4.16 -16.60
N TYR A 229 -8.76 4.16 -16.77
CA TYR A 229 -9.61 5.27 -16.37
C TYR A 229 -10.16 4.98 -14.97
N MET A 230 -10.03 5.96 -14.10
CA MET A 230 -10.62 5.96 -12.77
C MET A 230 -12.00 6.60 -12.84
N TYR A 231 -12.98 5.95 -12.22
CA TYR A 231 -14.35 6.47 -12.09
C TYR A 231 -14.87 6.22 -10.68
N SER A 232 -15.91 6.93 -10.28
CA SER A 232 -16.57 6.72 -9.00
C SER A 232 -18.01 7.24 -9.04
N ASP A 233 -18.82 6.82 -8.08
CA ASP A 233 -20.12 7.43 -7.80
C ASP A 233 -19.96 8.94 -7.50
N ASP A 234 -20.92 9.74 -7.93
CA ASP A 234 -20.93 11.20 -7.74
C ASP A 234 -21.11 11.63 -6.27
N ASN A 235 -21.73 10.78 -5.45
CA ASN A 235 -21.93 10.98 -4.01
C ASN A 235 -20.92 10.23 -3.14
N ASN A 236 -20.12 9.32 -3.72
CA ASN A 236 -19.06 8.60 -3.01
C ASN A 236 -17.73 8.68 -3.78
N GLN A 237 -17.24 9.91 -3.96
CA GLN A 237 -16.09 10.19 -4.82
C GLN A 237 -14.75 9.66 -4.27
N GLY A 238 -14.73 9.19 -3.03
CA GLY A 238 -13.60 8.48 -2.40
C GLY A 238 -13.40 7.06 -2.90
N ASN A 239 -14.46 6.44 -3.41
CA ASN A 239 -14.49 5.03 -3.80
C ASN A 239 -14.17 4.87 -5.28
N GLY A 240 -12.88 4.75 -5.60
CA GLY A 240 -12.42 4.67 -6.98
C GLY A 240 -12.52 3.26 -7.53
N HIS A 241 -13.17 3.13 -8.69
CA HIS A 241 -13.12 1.95 -9.54
C HIS A 241 -12.31 2.24 -10.81
N SER A 242 -11.79 1.19 -11.45
CA SER A 242 -10.94 1.36 -12.63
C SER A 242 -11.42 0.53 -13.82
N MET A 243 -11.23 1.04 -15.03
CA MET A 243 -11.38 0.30 -16.29
C MET A 243 -10.11 0.47 -17.12
N CYS A 244 -9.42 -0.63 -17.38
CA CYS A 244 -8.12 -0.65 -18.04
C CYS A 244 -8.22 -1.11 -19.50
N GLY A 245 -7.33 -0.61 -20.35
CA GLY A 245 -7.21 -1.06 -21.74
C GLY A 245 -8.36 -0.64 -22.66
N LEU A 246 -9.27 0.21 -22.19
CA LEU A 246 -10.39 0.76 -22.95
C LEU A 246 -10.09 2.19 -23.42
N SER A 247 -10.78 2.63 -24.48
CA SER A 247 -10.83 4.05 -24.85
C SER A 247 -11.74 4.83 -23.89
N GLU A 248 -11.52 6.13 -23.75
CA GLU A 248 -12.38 6.98 -22.89
C GLU A 248 -13.86 6.88 -23.27
N GLU A 249 -14.17 6.84 -24.57
CA GLU A 249 -15.54 6.70 -25.07
C GLU A 249 -16.18 5.38 -24.64
N ALA A 250 -15.44 4.27 -24.73
CA ALA A 250 -15.92 2.97 -24.26
C ALA A 250 -16.15 2.96 -22.75
N VAL A 251 -15.28 3.62 -21.97
CA VAL A 251 -15.49 3.78 -20.52
C VAL A 251 -16.77 4.56 -20.25
N ARG A 252 -16.97 5.71 -20.92
CA ARG A 252 -18.19 6.53 -20.74
C ARG A 252 -19.47 5.75 -20.99
N GLN A 253 -19.47 4.83 -21.96
CA GLN A 253 -20.61 3.98 -22.29
C GLN A 253 -20.83 2.86 -21.27
N ALA A 254 -19.76 2.41 -20.59
CA ALA A 254 -19.81 1.34 -19.60
C ALA A 254 -20.06 1.84 -18.17
N LEU A 255 -20.08 3.16 -17.93
CA LEU A 255 -20.29 3.71 -16.60
C LEU A 255 -21.68 3.34 -16.05
N PRO A 256 -21.76 2.88 -14.78
CA PRO A 256 -23.04 2.77 -14.10
C PRO A 256 -23.74 4.13 -13.98
N PRO A 257 -25.08 4.16 -13.84
CA PRO A 257 -25.80 5.40 -13.54
C PRO A 257 -25.22 6.10 -12.30
N GLY A 258 -25.13 7.44 -12.34
CA GLY A 258 -24.59 8.24 -11.23
C GLY A 258 -23.08 8.17 -11.04
N HIS A 259 -22.34 7.61 -12.00
CA HIS A 259 -20.89 7.55 -11.98
C HIS A 259 -20.27 8.47 -13.03
N SER A 260 -19.09 9.00 -12.72
CA SER A 260 -18.31 9.85 -13.61
C SER A 260 -16.85 9.42 -13.68
N ILE A 261 -16.23 9.57 -14.86
CA ILE A 261 -14.78 9.47 -14.99
C ILE A 261 -14.14 10.58 -14.16
N ARG A 262 -13.23 10.22 -13.26
CA ARG A 262 -12.47 11.13 -12.40
C ARG A 262 -11.11 11.44 -12.98
N ASP A 263 -10.46 10.44 -13.57
CA ASP A 263 -9.11 10.61 -14.12
C ASP A 263 -8.70 9.43 -15.01
N SER A 264 -7.47 9.48 -15.51
CA SER A 264 -6.74 8.33 -16.04
C SER A 264 -5.34 8.23 -15.44
N MET A 265 -4.79 7.03 -15.44
CA MET A 265 -3.44 6.74 -14.99
C MET A 265 -2.82 5.59 -15.77
N ALA A 266 -1.49 5.55 -15.82
CA ALA A 266 -0.78 4.32 -16.14
C ALA A 266 -0.71 3.44 -14.89
N VAL A 267 -0.85 2.13 -15.04
CA VAL A 267 -0.60 1.15 -13.98
C VAL A 267 0.78 0.51 -14.13
N GLN A 268 1.33 0.02 -13.03
CA GLN A 268 2.65 -0.62 -12.99
C GLN A 268 2.60 -1.94 -12.23
N ARG A 269 3.56 -2.83 -12.48
CA ARG A 269 3.77 -4.01 -11.65
C ARG A 269 4.43 -3.62 -10.32
N LEU A 270 3.99 -4.23 -9.22
CA LEU A 270 4.61 -4.00 -7.92
C LEU A 270 6.07 -4.46 -7.90
N ASP A 271 6.37 -5.56 -8.61
CA ASP A 271 7.73 -6.08 -8.82
C ASP A 271 8.65 -5.01 -9.45
N ALA A 272 8.12 -4.14 -10.33
CA ALA A 272 8.91 -3.06 -10.93
C ALA A 272 9.13 -1.89 -9.97
N LEU A 273 8.10 -1.55 -9.17
CA LEU A 273 8.16 -0.44 -8.21
C LEU A 273 9.06 -0.73 -7.02
N LEU A 274 9.02 -1.97 -6.49
CA LEU A 274 9.59 -2.34 -5.20
C LEU A 274 10.42 -3.64 -5.26
N GLY A 275 10.75 -4.13 -6.45
CA GLY A 275 11.67 -5.25 -6.61
C GLY A 275 12.94 -5.06 -5.78
N GLY A 276 13.29 -6.05 -4.96
CA GLY A 276 14.49 -5.95 -4.10
C GLY A 276 14.26 -5.32 -2.72
N VAL A 277 13.07 -4.80 -2.44
CA VAL A 277 12.67 -4.40 -1.08
C VAL A 277 12.16 -5.62 -0.32
N GLU A 278 12.72 -5.87 0.87
CA GLU A 278 12.15 -6.81 1.84
C GLU A 278 10.98 -6.14 2.57
N VAL A 279 9.81 -6.75 2.48
CA VAL A 279 8.54 -6.21 2.95
C VAL A 279 8.04 -7.07 4.10
N GLN A 280 7.78 -6.45 5.24
CA GLN A 280 7.23 -7.15 6.39
C GLN A 280 5.74 -7.41 6.19
N VAL A 281 4.97 -6.37 5.83
CA VAL A 281 3.52 -6.48 5.66
C VAL A 281 3.10 -5.75 4.39
N MET A 282 2.21 -6.35 3.61
CA MET A 282 1.53 -5.71 2.49
C MET A 282 0.02 -5.76 2.73
N LYS A 283 -0.65 -4.61 2.66
CA LYS A 283 -2.11 -4.51 2.60
C LYS A 283 -2.55 -4.23 1.17
N ILE A 284 -3.63 -4.87 0.72
CA ILE A 284 -4.25 -4.62 -0.58
C ILE A 284 -5.76 -4.42 -0.40
N ASP A 285 -6.26 -3.28 -0.86
CA ASP A 285 -7.70 -2.99 -0.93
C ASP A 285 -7.89 -2.08 -2.13
N VAL A 286 -8.26 -2.68 -3.26
CA VAL A 286 -8.30 -2.01 -4.57
C VAL A 286 -9.61 -2.31 -5.29
N GLU A 287 -10.67 -2.49 -4.51
CA GLU A 287 -12.05 -2.62 -4.98
C GLU A 287 -12.22 -3.75 -6.01
N GLY A 288 -11.69 -4.95 -5.74
CA GLY A 288 -11.85 -6.13 -6.61
C GLY A 288 -10.71 -6.38 -7.60
N PHE A 289 -9.69 -5.53 -7.62
CA PHE A 289 -8.48 -5.73 -8.44
C PHE A 289 -7.34 -6.42 -7.68
N GLU A 290 -7.61 -6.99 -6.51
CA GLU A 290 -6.61 -7.68 -5.68
C GLU A 290 -5.86 -8.79 -6.45
N PRO A 291 -6.51 -9.60 -7.32
CA PRO A 291 -5.79 -10.55 -8.16
C PRO A 291 -4.70 -9.89 -8.99
N MET A 292 -4.99 -8.73 -9.59
CA MET A 292 -4.07 -8.02 -10.48
C MET A 292 -2.86 -7.47 -9.73
N VAL A 293 -3.06 -6.97 -8.52
CA VAL A 293 -1.97 -6.53 -7.63
C VAL A 293 -1.07 -7.72 -7.28
N MET A 294 -1.66 -8.83 -6.88
CA MET A 294 -0.95 -10.05 -6.50
C MET A 294 -0.17 -10.65 -7.67
N TYR A 295 -0.74 -10.67 -8.87
CA TYR A 295 -0.03 -11.08 -10.09
C TYR A 295 1.12 -10.12 -10.44
N GLY A 296 0.91 -8.82 -10.25
CA GLY A 296 1.96 -7.80 -10.42
C GLY A 296 3.09 -7.85 -9.38
N ALA A 297 2.90 -8.60 -8.30
CA ALA A 297 3.85 -8.84 -7.21
C ALA A 297 4.36 -10.30 -7.18
N ALA A 298 4.09 -11.09 -8.21
CA ALA A 298 4.29 -12.54 -8.17
C ALA A 298 5.76 -12.94 -7.96
N GLU A 299 6.72 -12.16 -8.45
CA GLU A 299 8.15 -12.44 -8.24
C GLU A 299 8.54 -12.20 -6.77
N MET A 300 8.12 -11.07 -6.19
CA MET A 300 8.33 -10.78 -4.78
C MET A 300 7.67 -11.81 -3.86
N LEU A 301 6.44 -12.21 -4.17
CA LEU A 301 5.69 -13.20 -3.40
C LEU A 301 6.38 -14.57 -3.41
N ARG A 302 6.73 -15.08 -4.59
CA ARG A 302 7.40 -16.40 -4.74
C ARG A 302 8.80 -16.42 -4.15
N ALA A 303 9.52 -15.29 -4.20
CA ALA A 303 10.82 -15.15 -3.56
C ALA A 303 10.73 -15.00 -2.03
N GLY A 304 9.52 -14.96 -1.46
CA GLY A 304 9.31 -14.77 -0.03
C GLY A 304 9.76 -13.39 0.48
N LYS A 305 9.84 -12.38 -0.40
CA LYS A 305 10.22 -11.01 -0.02
C LYS A 305 9.14 -10.29 0.77
N ILE A 306 7.90 -10.77 0.68
CA ILE A 306 6.76 -10.23 1.44
C ILE A 306 6.42 -11.25 2.53
N LYS A 307 6.50 -10.86 3.81
CA LYS A 307 6.33 -11.84 4.90
C LYS A 307 4.86 -12.07 5.24
N PHE A 308 4.08 -11.00 5.25
CA PHE A 308 2.64 -11.02 5.53
C PHE A 308 1.88 -10.25 4.46
N VAL A 309 0.71 -10.75 4.06
CA VAL A 309 -0.22 -10.04 3.17
C VAL A 309 -1.61 -10.07 3.78
N CYS A 310 -2.26 -8.92 3.88
CA CYS A 310 -3.70 -8.85 4.15
C CYS A 310 -4.38 -8.22 2.92
N MET A 311 -5.51 -8.76 2.51
CA MET A 311 -6.27 -8.18 1.42
C MET A 311 -7.76 -8.37 1.61
N GLU A 312 -8.52 -7.43 1.04
CA GLU A 312 -9.94 -7.62 0.86
C GLU A 312 -10.20 -8.79 -0.11
N PHE A 313 -11.09 -9.70 0.27
CA PHE A 313 -11.55 -10.78 -0.56
C PHE A 313 -13.04 -10.63 -0.82
N PHE A 314 -13.36 -10.02 -1.97
CA PHE A 314 -14.73 -9.81 -2.43
C PHE A 314 -14.95 -10.48 -3.80
N PRO A 315 -15.34 -11.78 -3.82
CA PRO A 315 -15.53 -12.57 -5.04
C PRO A 315 -16.38 -11.88 -6.12
N ASP A 316 -17.54 -11.35 -5.74
CA ASP A 316 -18.47 -10.72 -6.67
C ASP A 316 -17.88 -9.47 -7.33
N PHE A 317 -17.07 -8.70 -6.59
CA PHE A 317 -16.40 -7.52 -7.15
C PHE A 317 -15.26 -7.93 -8.07
N MET A 318 -14.47 -8.93 -7.70
CA MET A 318 -13.40 -9.46 -8.56
C MET A 318 -13.96 -9.92 -9.91
N GLN A 319 -15.01 -10.74 -9.90
CA GLN A 319 -15.60 -11.27 -11.13
C GLN A 319 -16.18 -10.17 -12.02
N ARG A 320 -16.87 -9.20 -11.42
CA ARG A 320 -17.48 -8.09 -12.15
C ARG A 320 -16.44 -7.13 -12.72
N ASN A 321 -15.47 -6.71 -11.91
CA ASN A 321 -14.50 -5.68 -12.29
C ASN A 321 -13.41 -6.21 -13.22
N LEU A 322 -13.09 -7.50 -13.13
CA LEU A 322 -12.21 -8.18 -14.09
C LEU A 322 -12.95 -8.70 -15.32
N HIS A 323 -14.28 -8.55 -15.39
CA HIS A 323 -15.14 -9.08 -16.44
C HIS A 323 -14.89 -10.57 -16.72
N ASN A 324 -14.60 -11.34 -15.66
CA ASN A 324 -14.29 -12.76 -15.75
C ASN A 324 -15.03 -13.54 -14.64
N PRO A 325 -16.04 -14.36 -14.96
CA PRO A 325 -16.78 -15.14 -13.95
C PRO A 325 -15.90 -16.17 -13.22
N ASN A 326 -14.75 -16.56 -13.79
CA ASN A 326 -13.82 -17.50 -13.17
C ASN A 326 -12.72 -16.81 -12.34
N ALA A 327 -12.69 -15.47 -12.29
CA ALA A 327 -11.60 -14.71 -11.67
C ALA A 327 -11.33 -15.15 -10.22
N THR A 328 -12.37 -15.39 -9.43
CA THR A 328 -12.21 -15.83 -8.03
C THR A 328 -11.56 -17.21 -7.95
N ILE A 329 -11.96 -18.16 -8.79
CA ILE A 329 -11.42 -19.53 -8.77
C ILE A 329 -9.95 -19.51 -9.22
N GLU A 330 -9.66 -18.81 -10.30
CA GLU A 330 -8.29 -18.61 -10.79
C GLU A 330 -7.39 -17.94 -9.74
N PHE A 331 -7.95 -16.98 -9.00
CA PHE A 331 -7.23 -16.30 -7.93
C PHE A 331 -6.99 -17.21 -6.72
N ILE A 332 -7.97 -17.99 -6.30
CA ILE A 332 -7.80 -18.98 -5.23
C ILE A 332 -6.70 -19.98 -5.61
N ASP A 333 -6.74 -20.51 -6.84
CA ASP A 333 -5.74 -21.45 -7.33
C ASP A 333 -4.33 -20.83 -7.36
N PHE A 334 -4.23 -19.54 -7.69
CA PHE A 334 -2.98 -18.79 -7.55
C PHE A 334 -2.54 -18.66 -6.09
N LEU A 335 -3.42 -18.25 -5.17
CA LEU A 335 -3.10 -18.06 -3.74
C LEU A 335 -2.55 -19.34 -3.11
N VAL A 336 -3.21 -20.48 -3.35
CA VAL A 336 -2.79 -21.78 -2.79
C VAL A 336 -1.55 -22.36 -3.47
N SER A 337 -1.11 -21.80 -4.60
CA SER A 337 0.16 -22.16 -5.27
C SER A 337 1.37 -21.41 -4.71
N LEU A 338 1.16 -20.35 -3.95
CA LEU A 338 2.23 -19.55 -3.34
C LEU A 338 2.73 -20.21 -2.05
N PRO A 339 3.99 -19.94 -1.62
CA PRO A 339 4.57 -20.47 -0.38
C PRO A 339 4.04 -19.73 0.88
N TYR A 340 2.72 -19.67 1.04
CA TYR A 340 2.04 -18.96 2.14
C TYR A 340 0.99 -19.85 2.78
N ARG A 341 0.88 -19.71 4.10
CA ARG A 341 -0.28 -20.16 4.86
C ARG A 341 -1.37 -19.11 4.75
N ILE A 342 -2.62 -19.54 4.60
CA ILE A 342 -3.79 -18.66 4.47
C ILE A 342 -4.65 -18.77 5.72
N SER A 343 -5.06 -17.64 6.28
CA SER A 343 -6.05 -17.49 7.35
C SER A 343 -7.17 -16.58 6.87
N ILE A 344 -8.37 -16.83 7.38
CA ILE A 344 -9.59 -16.03 7.14
C ILE A 344 -10.01 -15.28 8.40
N LEU A 345 -9.14 -15.28 9.42
CA LEU A 345 -9.43 -14.72 10.74
C LEU A 345 -8.48 -13.55 11.06
N ALA A 346 -7.16 -13.79 11.07
CA ALA A 346 -6.14 -12.82 11.46
C ALA A 346 -4.72 -13.32 11.09
N PHE A 347 -3.69 -12.51 11.37
CA PHE A 347 -2.28 -12.91 11.20
C PHE A 347 -1.72 -13.79 12.32
N ASP A 348 -2.35 -13.86 13.49
CA ASP A 348 -1.83 -14.60 14.65
C ASP A 348 -2.48 -15.99 14.83
N HIS A 349 -3.58 -16.29 14.14
CA HIS A 349 -4.28 -17.58 14.23
C HIS A 349 -5.08 -17.92 12.96
N GLY A 350 -5.66 -19.13 12.92
CA GLY A 350 -6.62 -19.52 11.88
C GLY A 350 -6.02 -20.02 10.56
N TYR A 351 -4.73 -20.39 10.56
CA TYR A 351 -4.05 -20.84 9.35
C TYR A 351 -4.54 -22.21 8.89
N MET A 352 -4.84 -22.29 7.59
CA MET A 352 -5.33 -23.47 6.90
C MET A 352 -4.22 -24.11 6.05
N THR A 353 -4.33 -25.41 5.83
CA THR A 353 -3.60 -26.08 4.74
C THR A 353 -4.07 -25.55 3.37
N PRO A 354 -3.26 -25.65 2.30
CA PRO A 354 -3.68 -25.22 0.96
C PRO A 354 -5.01 -25.85 0.51
N ALA A 355 -5.22 -27.13 0.81
CA ALA A 355 -6.47 -27.83 0.49
C ALA A 355 -7.67 -27.28 1.28
N GLN A 356 -7.50 -27.00 2.57
CA GLN A 356 -8.56 -26.38 3.39
C GLN A 356 -8.87 -24.96 2.90
N ALA A 357 -7.84 -24.16 2.59
CA ALA A 357 -8.02 -22.81 2.07
C ALA A 357 -8.76 -22.80 0.72
N ALA A 358 -8.41 -23.71 -0.19
CA ALA A 358 -9.10 -23.84 -1.48
C ALA A 358 -10.60 -24.13 -1.33
N VAL A 359 -10.99 -24.90 -0.30
CA VAL A 359 -12.41 -25.15 0.01
C VAL A 359 -13.04 -23.95 0.70
N ALA A 360 -12.39 -23.40 1.73
CA ALA A 360 -12.93 -22.32 2.56
C ALA A 360 -13.14 -21.00 1.81
N LEU A 361 -12.29 -20.69 0.83
CA LEU A 361 -12.39 -19.48 0.00
C LEU A 361 -13.42 -19.61 -1.13
N ARG A 362 -13.81 -20.84 -1.51
CA ARG A 362 -14.89 -21.10 -2.48
C ARG A 362 -16.27 -21.10 -1.84
N GLY A 363 -16.36 -21.02 -0.51
CA GLY A 363 -17.63 -20.86 0.20
C GLY A 363 -18.29 -19.52 -0.11
N ASP A 364 -19.58 -19.41 0.19
CA ASP A 364 -20.33 -18.16 0.05
C ASP A 364 -19.73 -17.08 0.98
N ARG A 365 -19.00 -16.13 0.37
CA ARG A 365 -18.30 -15.04 1.05
C ARG A 365 -18.66 -13.73 0.37
N THR A 366 -19.25 -12.84 1.14
CA THR A 366 -19.71 -11.54 0.63
C THR A 366 -18.59 -10.52 0.62
N ARG A 367 -17.85 -10.31 1.72
CA ARG A 367 -16.68 -9.42 1.79
C ARG A 367 -15.92 -9.67 3.10
N ASP A 368 -14.78 -10.34 3.03
CA ASP A 368 -13.93 -10.62 4.19
C ASP A 368 -12.48 -10.26 3.88
N ASP A 369 -11.71 -9.87 4.88
CA ASP A 369 -10.25 -9.83 4.77
C ASP A 369 -9.68 -11.25 4.85
N ILE A 370 -8.65 -11.52 4.03
CA ILE A 370 -7.85 -12.74 4.14
C ILE A 370 -6.39 -12.40 4.42
N PHE A 371 -5.75 -13.29 5.17
CA PHE A 371 -4.43 -13.09 5.74
C PHE A 371 -3.49 -14.19 5.27
N LEU A 372 -2.37 -13.80 4.68
CA LEU A 372 -1.32 -14.70 4.22
C LEU A 372 -0.07 -14.49 5.05
N ALA A 373 0.57 -15.57 5.48
CA ALA A 373 1.89 -15.54 6.10
C ALA A 373 2.83 -16.51 5.41
N HIS A 374 4.01 -16.01 5.02
CA HIS A 374 5.00 -16.80 4.31
C HIS A 374 5.43 -18.01 5.15
N GLU A 375 5.57 -19.17 4.51
CA GLU A 375 5.84 -20.45 5.20
C GLU A 375 7.14 -20.47 6.01
N SER A 376 8.10 -19.61 5.66
CA SER A 376 9.36 -19.47 6.39
C SER A 376 9.19 -18.88 7.79
N LEU A 377 8.04 -18.26 8.09
CA LEU A 377 7.77 -17.73 9.42
C LEU A 377 7.41 -18.89 10.37
N PRO A 378 8.07 -19.00 11.54
CA PRO A 378 7.78 -20.02 12.54
C PRO A 378 6.53 -19.65 13.35
N LEU A 379 5.40 -19.50 12.67
CA LEU A 379 4.10 -19.30 13.30
C LEU A 379 3.61 -20.65 13.83
N VAL A 380 3.19 -20.66 15.09
CA VAL A 380 2.51 -21.83 15.65
C VAL A 380 1.21 -21.95 14.89
N ALA A 381 1.05 -23.01 14.11
CA ALA A 381 -0.22 -23.31 13.48
C ALA A 381 -1.24 -23.57 14.60
N GLY A 382 -2.03 -22.55 14.95
CA GLY A 382 -3.28 -22.76 15.67
C GLY A 382 -4.16 -23.60 14.75
N VAL A 383 -4.25 -24.89 15.03
CA VAL A 383 -5.20 -25.79 14.37
C VAL A 383 -6.59 -25.23 14.65
N LEU A 384 -7.36 -24.98 13.58
CA LEU A 384 -8.77 -24.57 13.66
C LEU A 384 -9.60 -25.53 14.52
#